data_AF-A0A7J9I2T4-F1
#
_entry.id   AF-A0A7J9I2T4-F1
#
_cell.length_a   1.000
_cell.length_b   1.000
_cell.length_c   1.000
_cell.angle_alpha   90.00
_cell.angle_beta   90.00
_cell.angle_gamma   90.00
#
_symmetry.space_group_name_H-M   'P 1'
#
loop_
_entity.id
_entity.type
_entity.pdbx_description
1 polymer ?
#
loop_
_entity_poly.entity_id
_entity_poly.type
_entity_poly.pdbx_seq_one_letter_code
_entity_poly.pdbx_strand_id
1 'polypeptide(L)'
;MASSSSSGLTFKLHPLVIVNISDHYTRVKSQLNPPPLTSTSATVNGVENQQQAPRVYGCVIGVQRGRTVEIFNSFELLYDPSTHSLDRPFLKKKQELYKKVFPHFYILGWYSTGSDAQESDMHIHRAVCFLNHPLTVIYR
;
A
#
# COMPACT_ATOMS: atom_id res chain seq x y z
N MET A 1 -23.28 13.69 3.91
CA MET A 1 -22.86 12.38 3.37
C MET A 1 -22.87 12.49 1.86
N ALA A 2 -21.70 12.48 1.21
CA ALA A 2 -21.63 12.53 -0.24
C ALA A 2 -22.22 11.23 -0.80
N SER A 3 -23.32 11.34 -1.54
CA SER A 3 -23.92 10.25 -2.30
C SER A 3 -22.86 9.65 -3.22
N SER A 4 -22.51 8.38 -2.97
CA SER A 4 -21.56 7.63 -3.80
C SER A 4 -22.16 7.44 -5.18
N SER A 5 -21.79 8.30 -6.12
CA SER A 5 -22.04 8.09 -7.54
C SER A 5 -21.38 6.78 -7.95
N SER A 6 -22.14 5.70 -8.08
CA SER A 6 -21.63 4.43 -8.60
C SER A 6 -21.33 4.65 -10.08
N SER A 7 -20.08 4.94 -10.40
CA SER A 7 -19.59 5.30 -11.74
C SER A 7 -19.68 4.17 -12.78
N GLY A 8 -20.43 3.09 -12.49
CA GLY A 8 -20.62 1.95 -13.39
C GLY A 8 -19.32 1.21 -13.71
N LEU A 9 -18.28 1.38 -12.88
CA LEU A 9 -16.99 0.73 -13.03
C LEU A 9 -17.02 -0.66 -12.37
N THR A 10 -16.55 -1.66 -13.10
CA THR A 10 -16.39 -3.03 -12.60
C THR A 10 -14.94 -3.24 -12.21
N PHE A 11 -14.67 -3.62 -10.96
CA PHE A 11 -13.32 -3.93 -10.51
C PHE A 11 -13.11 -5.45 -10.46
N LYS A 12 -12.03 -5.92 -11.09
CA LYS A 12 -11.54 -7.29 -10.95
C LYS A 12 -10.21 -7.26 -10.23
N LEU A 13 -10.13 -7.95 -9.10
CA LEU A 13 -8.92 -8.04 -8.30
C LEU A 13 -8.32 -9.43 -8.46
N HIS A 14 -7.08 -9.52 -8.93
CA HIS A 14 -6.36 -10.79 -9.02
C HIS A 14 -5.91 -11.25 -7.62
N PRO A 15 -6.04 -12.54 -7.25
CA PRO A 15 -5.66 -13.05 -5.92
C PRO A 15 -4.21 -12.74 -5.53
N LEU A 16 -3.31 -12.70 -6.52
CA LEU A 16 -1.90 -12.31 -6.33
C LEU A 16 -1.74 -10.96 -5.61
N VAL A 17 -2.63 -10.00 -5.87
CA VAL A 17 -2.56 -8.67 -5.24
C VAL A 17 -2.78 -8.76 -3.74
N ILE A 18 -3.76 -9.57 -3.31
CA ILE A 18 -4.08 -9.78 -1.90
C ILE A 18 -2.91 -10.46 -1.19
N VAL A 19 -2.33 -11.48 -1.83
CA VAL A 19 -1.14 -12.19 -1.31
C VAL A 19 0.02 -11.21 -1.14
N ASN A 20 0.33 -10.41 -2.16
CA ASN A 20 1.43 -9.44 -2.10
C ASN A 20 1.25 -8.40 -1.00
N ILE A 21 0.02 -7.88 -0.82
CA ILE A 21 -0.27 -6.89 0.24
C ILE A 21 -0.12 -7.54 1.62
N SER A 22 -0.64 -8.76 1.79
CA SER A 22 -0.59 -9.49 3.06
C SER A 22 0.84 -9.85 3.46
N ASP A 23 1.62 -10.30 2.49
CA ASP A 23 3.05 -10.61 2.63
C ASP A 23 3.86 -9.35 2.95
N HIS A 24 3.61 -8.23 2.25
CA HIS A 24 4.23 -6.94 2.56
C HIS A 24 3.94 -6.49 4.01
N TYR A 25 2.68 -6.53 4.44
CA TYR A 25 2.32 -6.22 5.81
C TYR A 25 3.03 -7.13 6.82
N THR A 26 3.07 -8.43 6.55
CA THR A 26 3.69 -9.42 7.45
C THR A 26 5.20 -9.22 7.57
N ARG A 27 5.89 -8.92 6.47
CA ARG A 27 7.33 -8.59 6.48
C ARG A 27 7.63 -7.37 7.34
N VAL A 28 6.87 -6.29 7.16
CA VAL A 28 7.10 -5.06 7.94
C VAL A 28 6.78 -5.31 9.42
N LYS A 29 5.73 -6.09 9.71
CA LYS A 29 5.40 -6.49 11.08
C LYS A 29 6.50 -7.32 11.75
N SER A 30 7.11 -8.27 11.05
CA SER A 30 8.19 -9.08 11.62
C SER A 30 9.50 -8.32 11.80
N GLN A 31 9.78 -7.32 10.97
CA GLN A 31 10.94 -6.44 11.14
C GLN A 31 10.82 -5.53 12.36
N LEU A 32 9.61 -5.06 12.67
CA LEU A 32 9.35 -4.20 13.83
C LEU A 32 9.23 -4.98 15.14
N ASN A 33 8.77 -6.23 15.07
CA ASN A 33 8.74 -7.17 16.20
C ASN A 33 9.63 -8.38 15.88
N PRO A 34 10.96 -8.28 16.02
CA PRO A 34 11.81 -9.47 15.92
C PRO A 34 11.36 -10.51 16.96
N PRO A 35 11.39 -11.81 16.62
CA PRO A 35 11.12 -12.85 17.61
C PRO A 35 12.06 -12.65 18.79
N PRO A 36 11.58 -12.76 20.04
CA PRO A 36 12.46 -12.66 21.19
C PRO A 36 13.50 -13.76 21.06
N LEU A 37 14.74 -13.36 20.78
CA LEU A 37 15.89 -14.25 20.91
C LEU A 37 15.86 -14.77 22.35
N THR A 38 15.92 -16.09 22.46
CA THR A 38 15.83 -16.86 23.70
C THR A 38 16.57 -16.24 24.89
N SER A 39 15.82 -16.04 25.98
CA SER A 39 16.25 -16.06 27.39
C SER A 39 17.47 -15.22 27.81
N THR A 40 17.23 -14.05 28.38
CA THR A 40 17.48 -13.84 29.82
C THR A 40 16.70 -12.66 30.40
N SER A 41 16.23 -12.85 31.63
CA SER A 41 15.57 -11.90 32.55
C SER A 41 14.20 -11.34 32.15
N ALA A 42 13.17 -12.10 32.50
CA ALA A 42 11.85 -11.56 32.79
C ALA A 42 11.95 -10.46 33.85
N THR A 43 11.83 -9.20 33.43
CA THR A 43 11.33 -8.14 34.29
C THR A 43 9.88 -7.90 33.92
N VAL A 44 9.02 -8.28 34.86
CA VAL A 44 7.60 -8.00 34.92
C VAL A 44 7.41 -6.49 34.80
N ASN A 45 6.72 -6.04 33.75
CA ASN A 45 5.85 -4.86 33.79
C ASN A 45 4.91 -4.93 32.60
N GLY A 46 3.66 -5.35 32.87
CA GLY A 46 2.55 -5.37 31.94
C GLY A 46 2.08 -3.96 31.60
N VAL A 47 2.89 -3.24 30.83
CA VAL A 47 2.39 -2.15 29.99
C VAL A 47 2.00 -2.80 28.68
N GLU A 48 0.69 -2.93 28.48
CA GLU A 48 0.06 -3.21 27.20
C GLU A 48 0.49 -2.12 26.22
N ASN A 49 1.68 -2.26 25.64
CA ASN A 49 2.03 -1.48 24.46
C ASN A 49 0.97 -1.87 23.44
N GLN A 50 0.01 -0.99 23.19
CA GLN A 50 -0.80 -1.01 21.98
C GLN A 50 0.20 -0.93 20.83
N GLN A 51 0.74 -2.08 20.42
CA GLN A 51 1.65 -2.19 19.30
C GLN A 51 0.84 -1.73 18.10
N GLN A 52 1.01 -0.45 17.75
CA GLN A 52 0.32 0.15 16.62
C GLN A 52 0.67 -0.70 15.41
N ALA A 53 -0.37 -1.29 14.82
CA ALA A 53 -0.21 -2.16 13.67
C ALA A 53 0.62 -1.42 12.60
N PRO A 54 1.65 -2.07 12.04
CA PRO A 54 2.55 -1.39 11.14
C PRO A 54 1.80 -0.91 9.90
N ARG A 55 2.08 0.33 9.53
CA ARG A 55 1.40 0.98 8.41
C ARG A 55 2.24 0.84 7.17
N VAL A 56 1.74 0.09 6.20
CA VAL A 56 2.42 -0.12 4.92
C VAL A 56 1.65 0.52 3.79
N TYR A 57 2.39 1.01 2.78
CA TYR A 57 1.84 1.67 1.60
C TYR A 57 2.32 0.97 0.35
N GLY A 58 1.49 0.96 -0.69
CA GLY A 58 1.93 0.47 -1.98
C GLY A 58 1.05 0.96 -3.13
N CYS A 59 1.50 0.72 -4.36
CA CYS A 59 0.73 0.95 -5.57
C CYS A 59 0.14 -0.34 -6.09
N VAL A 60 -1.03 -0.25 -6.72
CA VAL A 60 -1.62 -1.33 -7.50
C VAL A 60 -1.52 -1.01 -8.99
N ILE A 61 -1.19 -2.03 -9.78
CA ILE A 61 -1.03 -1.91 -11.23
C ILE A 61 -1.94 -2.89 -11.96
N GLY A 62 -2.32 -2.48 -13.16
CA GLY A 62 -3.12 -3.32 -14.05
C GLY A 62 -3.57 -2.53 -15.26
N VAL A 63 -4.76 -2.86 -15.76
CA VAL A 63 -5.32 -2.25 -16.98
C VAL A 63 -6.78 -1.90 -16.79
N GLN A 64 -7.23 -0.84 -17.45
CA GLN A 64 -8.65 -0.56 -17.63
C GLN A 64 -9.05 -0.84 -19.07
N ARG A 65 -10.11 -1.64 -19.24
CA ARG A 65 -10.74 -1.93 -20.51
C ARG A 65 -12.16 -1.38 -20.46
N GLY A 66 -12.34 -0.18 -21.00
CA GLY A 66 -13.62 0.54 -20.93
C GLY A 66 -13.98 0.89 -19.49
N ARG A 67 -15.05 0.27 -18.97
CA ARG A 67 -15.51 0.44 -17.57
C ARG A 67 -14.98 -0.63 -16.62
N THR A 68 -14.25 -1.61 -17.13
CA THR A 68 -13.69 -2.68 -16.29
C THR A 68 -12.24 -2.35 -15.94
N VAL A 69 -11.95 -2.27 -14.66
CA VAL A 69 -10.61 -2.07 -14.10
C VAL A 69 -10.13 -3.41 -13.58
N GLU A 70 -9.06 -3.94 -14.16
CA GLU A 70 -8.47 -5.22 -13.77
C GLU A 70 -7.12 -4.98 -13.11
N ILE A 71 -7.04 -5.31 -11.82
CA ILE A 71 -5.86 -5.14 -10.97
C ILE A 71 -5.11 -6.47 -10.92
N PHE A 72 -3.91 -6.50 -11.49
CA PHE A 72 -3.14 -7.72 -11.67
C PHE A 72 -2.04 -7.90 -10.63
N ASN A 73 -1.41 -6.80 -10.21
CA ASN A 73 -0.24 -6.85 -9.36
C ASN A 73 -0.17 -5.60 -8.47
N SER A 74 0.74 -5.62 -7.50
CA SER A 74 1.02 -4.51 -6.61
C SER A 74 2.50 -4.44 -6.29
N PHE A 75 2.96 -3.27 -5.85
CA PHE A 75 4.31 -3.08 -5.36
C PHE A 75 4.32 -2.15 -4.15
N GLU A 76 5.24 -2.39 -3.23
CA GLU A 76 5.45 -1.57 -2.03
C GLU A 76 6.05 -0.19 -2.35
N LEU A 77 5.66 0.81 -1.55
CA LEU A 77 6.19 2.16 -1.56
C LEU A 77 7.04 2.38 -0.31
N LEU A 78 8.11 3.16 -0.46
CA LEU A 78 8.89 3.64 0.67
C LEU A 78 8.35 5.00 1.11
N TYR A 79 7.78 5.00 2.31
CA TYR A 79 7.36 6.21 3.01
C TYR A 79 8.33 6.47 4.15
N ASP A 80 8.89 7.66 4.20
CA ASP A 80 9.75 8.10 5.29
C ASP A 80 8.89 8.85 6.34
N PRO A 81 8.71 8.27 7.54
CA PRO A 81 7.93 8.90 8.61
C PRO A 81 8.55 10.21 9.12
N SER A 82 9.88 10.39 8.97
CA SER A 82 10.58 11.55 9.52
C SER A 82 10.37 12.80 8.66
N THR A 83 10.38 12.63 7.34
CA THR A 83 10.15 13.71 6.37
C THR A 83 8.69 13.81 5.92
N HIS A 84 7.83 12.90 6.41
CA HIS A 84 6.46 12.70 5.96
C HIS A 84 6.33 12.61 4.43
N SER A 85 7.36 12.10 3.78
CA SER A 85 7.51 12.15 2.33
C SER A 85 7.67 10.75 1.74
N LEU A 86 7.21 10.62 0.49
CA LEU A 86 7.38 9.39 -0.29
C LEU A 86 8.65 9.50 -1.12
N ASP A 87 9.41 8.41 -1.19
CA ASP A 87 10.58 8.30 -2.06
C ASP A 87 10.15 8.27 -3.54
N ARG A 88 10.07 9.47 -4.14
CA ARG A 88 9.69 9.66 -5.54
C ARG A 88 10.69 9.02 -6.50
N PRO A 89 12.02 9.15 -6.31
CA PRO A 89 13.00 8.41 -7.11
C PRO A 89 12.76 6.90 -7.14
N PHE A 90 12.53 6.28 -5.98
CA PHE A 90 12.24 4.85 -5.86
C PHE A 90 10.96 4.48 -6.61
N LEU A 91 9.89 5.25 -6.42
CA LEU A 91 8.62 5.05 -7.13
C LEU A 91 8.80 5.10 -8.65
N LYS A 92 9.49 6.12 -9.18
CA LYS A 92 9.76 6.23 -10.62
C LYS A 92 10.56 5.04 -11.14
N LYS A 93 11.62 4.65 -10.42
CA LYS A 93 12.45 3.51 -10.79
C LYS A 93 11.65 2.20 -10.82
N LYS A 94 10.83 1.94 -9.80
CA LYS A 94 9.93 0.77 -9.76
C LYS A 94 8.93 0.80 -10.91
N GLN A 95 8.31 1.95 -11.17
CA GLN A 95 7.38 2.12 -12.27
C GLN A 95 8.03 1.79 -13.63
N GLU A 96 9.24 2.29 -13.88
CA GLU A 96 9.98 1.98 -15.11
C GLU A 96 10.30 0.49 -15.27
N LEU A 97 10.69 -0.19 -14.19
CA LEU A 97 10.94 -1.63 -14.20
C LEU A 97 9.66 -2.42 -14.53
N TYR A 98 8.55 -2.09 -13.89
CA TYR A 98 7.27 -2.74 -14.19
C TYR A 98 6.80 -2.45 -15.61
N LYS A 99 7.02 -1.24 -16.13
CA LYS A 99 6.68 -0.90 -17.52
C LYS A 99 7.54 -1.66 -18.53
N LYS A 100 8.78 -2.02 -18.20
CA LYS A 100 9.63 -2.88 -19.05
C LYS A 100 9.09 -4.31 -19.15
N VAL A 101 8.56 -4.85 -18.05
CA VAL A 101 8.03 -6.23 -18.01
C VAL A 101 6.57 -6.30 -18.49
N PHE A 102 5.76 -5.28 -18.16
CA PHE A 102 4.35 -5.17 -18.48
C PHE A 102 4.04 -3.79 -19.10
N PRO A 103 4.34 -3.58 -20.41
CA PRO A 103 4.21 -2.27 -21.05
C PRO A 103 2.79 -1.70 -21.10
N HIS A 104 1.79 -2.59 -21.07
CA HIS A 104 0.39 -2.22 -21.09
C HIS A 104 -0.18 -1.88 -19.70
N PHE A 105 0.57 -2.16 -18.63
CA PHE A 105 0.09 -1.94 -17.27
C PHE A 105 0.45 -0.54 -16.80
N TYR A 106 -0.46 0.07 -16.06
CA TYR A 106 -0.24 1.36 -15.45
C TYR A 106 -0.71 1.35 -13.99
N ILE A 107 -0.32 2.38 -13.26
CA ILE A 107 -0.70 2.54 -11.85
C ILE A 107 -2.18 2.90 -11.82
N LEU A 108 -2.99 1.97 -11.31
CA LEU A 108 -4.43 2.14 -11.18
C LEU A 108 -4.78 2.88 -9.90
N GLY A 109 -3.97 2.72 -8.86
CA GLY A 109 -4.23 3.27 -7.53
C GLY A 109 -3.13 2.93 -6.53
N TRP A 110 -3.44 3.11 -5.25
CA TRP A 110 -2.56 2.82 -4.11
C TRP A 110 -3.36 2.21 -2.97
N TYR A 111 -2.70 1.40 -2.13
CA TYR A 111 -3.25 0.78 -0.93
C TYR A 111 -2.48 1.25 0.31
N SER A 112 -3.14 1.16 1.47
CA SER A 112 -2.60 1.43 2.80
C SER A 112 -3.13 0.39 3.76
N THR A 113 -2.32 -0.06 4.73
CA THR A 113 -2.82 -0.89 5.83
C THR A 113 -3.11 -0.04 7.06
N GLY A 114 -4.34 -0.11 7.57
CA GLY A 114 -4.76 0.63 8.75
C GLY A 114 -6.28 0.80 8.81
N SER A 115 -6.83 0.88 10.02
CA SER A 115 -8.26 1.09 10.24
C SER A 115 -8.71 2.49 9.81
N ASP A 116 -7.90 3.51 10.09
CA ASP A 116 -8.27 4.90 9.99
C ASP A 116 -7.43 5.67 8.97
N ALA A 117 -8.07 6.62 8.29
CA ALA A 117 -7.38 7.55 7.41
C ALA A 117 -6.54 8.51 8.25
N GLN A 118 -5.26 8.62 7.94
CA GLN A 118 -4.30 9.49 8.61
C GLN A 118 -3.80 10.57 7.64
N GLU A 119 -3.17 11.62 8.18
CA GLU A 119 -2.50 12.67 7.40
C GLU A 119 -1.50 12.07 6.38
N SER A 120 -0.81 10.99 6.74
CA SER A 120 0.11 10.29 5.83
C SER A 120 -0.58 9.77 4.56
N ASP A 121 -1.85 9.34 4.63
CA ASP A 121 -2.62 8.90 3.46
C ASP A 121 -2.85 10.03 2.48
N MET A 122 -3.05 11.26 2.97
CA MET A 122 -3.22 12.43 2.11
C MET A 122 -1.93 12.75 1.35
N HIS A 123 -0.77 12.58 1.98
CA HIS A 123 0.53 12.74 1.31
C HIS A 123 0.72 11.71 0.20
N ILE A 124 0.41 10.44 0.47
CA ILE A 124 0.47 9.37 -0.55
C ILE A 124 -0.52 9.65 -1.66
N HIS A 125 -1.77 9.98 -1.32
CA HIS A 125 -2.80 10.28 -2.30
C HIS A 125 -2.37 11.42 -3.23
N ARG A 126 -1.85 12.54 -2.70
CA ARG A 126 -1.35 13.66 -3.51
C ARG A 126 -0.17 13.25 -4.39
N ALA A 127 0.78 12.47 -3.86
CA ALA A 127 1.95 12.03 -4.61
C ALA A 127 1.58 11.08 -5.78
N VAL A 128 0.68 10.13 -5.53
CA VAL A 128 0.23 9.18 -6.56
C VAL A 128 -0.71 9.88 -7.56
N CYS A 129 -1.54 10.81 -7.09
CA CYS A 129 -2.43 11.61 -7.95
C CYS A 129 -1.67 12.41 -9.01
N PHE A 130 -0.55 13.01 -8.61
CA PHE A 130 0.33 13.76 -9.51
C PHE A 130 0.94 12.89 -10.63
N LEU A 131 1.05 11.58 -10.44
CA LEU A 131 1.72 10.70 -11.40
C LEU A 131 0.80 10.21 -12.52
N ASN A 132 -0.48 9.91 -12.27
CA ASN A 132 -1.30 9.20 -13.27
C ASN A 132 -2.84 9.22 -13.03
N HIS A 133 -3.45 10.35 -12.65
CA HIS A 133 -4.91 10.46 -12.38
C HIS A 133 -5.57 9.17 -11.82
N PRO A 134 -5.04 8.61 -10.71
CA PRO A 134 -5.33 7.25 -10.29
C PRO A 134 -6.71 7.16 -9.66
N LEU A 135 -7.36 6.02 -9.87
CA LEU A 135 -8.52 5.62 -9.08
C LEU A 135 -8.03 5.30 -7.66
N THR A 136 -8.66 5.88 -6.65
CA THR A 136 -8.31 5.57 -5.26
C THR A 136 -8.87 4.19 -4.92
N VAL A 137 -8.02 3.21 -4.68
CA VAL A 137 -8.40 1.84 -4.27
C VAL A 137 -8.05 1.69 -2.79
N ILE A 138 -8.98 2.04 -1.90
CA ILE A 138 -8.80 1.81 -0.46
C ILE A 138 -9.04 0.33 -0.20
N TYR A 139 -7.99 -0.40 0.17
CA TYR A 139 -8.11 -1.70 0.83
C TYR A 139 -8.25 -1.43 2.33
N ARG A 140 -9.33 -1.89 2.95
CA ARG A 140 -9.54 -1.92 4.41
C ARG A 140 -9.67 -3.37 4.84
#